data_AF-A0AAW9KDN3-F1
#
_entry.id   AF-A0AAW9KDN3-F1
#
_cell.length_a   1.000
_cell.length_b   1.000
_cell.length_c   1.000
_cell.angle_alpha   90.00
_cell.angle_beta   90.00
_cell.angle_gamma   90.00
#
_symmetry.space_group_name_H-M   'P 1'
#
loop_
_entity.id
_entity.type
_entity.pdbx_description
1 polymer ?
#
loop_
_entity_poly.entity_id
_entity_poly.type
_entity_poly.pdbx_seq_one_letter_code
_entity_poly.pdbx_strand_id
1 'polypeptide(L)'
;MIAVYLLVFMPMPFVIYTAGSAEAVKPMVDVPGGDQQEDGVFMMTTVRRMNANLFMLGWNMFNDDAEYSRKEDALQGRTEEEYQTEQVFNMMGSQSNAMLAAYNKLNIPYQIVTEGIY
;
A
#
# COMPACT_ATOMS: atom_id res chain seq x y z
N MET A 1 -21.58 -28.54 -2.17
CA MET A 1 -21.49 -27.44 -3.17
C MET A 1 -21.99 -26.12 -2.60
N ILE A 2 -23.22 -26.01 -2.09
CA ILE A 2 -23.76 -24.74 -1.53
C ILE A 2 -22.94 -24.20 -0.34
N ALA A 3 -22.53 -25.04 0.62
CA ALA A 3 -21.75 -24.59 1.77
C ALA A 3 -20.38 -23.98 1.38
N VAL A 4 -19.68 -24.61 0.43
CA VAL A 4 -18.40 -24.08 -0.09
C VAL A 4 -18.62 -22.75 -0.81
N TYR A 5 -19.69 -22.64 -1.57
CA TYR A 5 -20.05 -21.38 -2.23
C TYR A 5 -20.28 -20.25 -1.23
N LEU A 6 -21.05 -20.49 -0.17
CA LEU A 6 -21.32 -19.49 0.87
C LEU A 6 -20.04 -19.08 1.61
N LEU A 7 -19.13 -20.02 1.91
CA LEU A 7 -17.88 -19.72 2.62
C LEU A 7 -16.92 -18.83 1.82
N VAL A 8 -16.86 -19.02 0.49
CA VAL A 8 -15.88 -18.34 -0.37
C VAL A 8 -16.44 -17.06 -0.98
N PHE A 9 -17.71 -17.05 -1.38
CA PHE A 9 -18.27 -15.96 -2.18
C PHE A 9 -19.21 -15.02 -1.41
N MET A 10 -19.58 -15.32 -0.17
CA MET A 10 -20.38 -14.39 0.64
C MET A 10 -19.48 -13.23 1.14
N PRO A 11 -19.72 -11.99 0.69
CA PRO A 11 -18.95 -10.85 1.16
C PRO A 11 -19.36 -10.48 2.59
N MET A 12 -18.37 -10.15 3.42
CA MET A 12 -18.59 -9.64 4.77
C MET A 12 -18.31 -8.13 4.83
N PRO A 13 -18.93 -7.37 5.75
CA PRO A 13 -18.72 -5.93 5.89
C PRO A 13 -17.39 -5.57 6.59
N PHE A 14 -16.36 -6.39 6.40
CA PHE A 14 -15.04 -6.25 7.03
C PHE A 14 -13.93 -6.32 6.00
N VAL A 15 -12.83 -5.65 6.33
CA VAL A 15 -11.54 -5.78 5.66
C VAL A 15 -10.51 -6.35 6.62
N ILE A 16 -9.58 -7.11 6.08
CA ILE A 16 -8.46 -7.70 6.81
C ILE A 16 -7.17 -7.10 6.25
N TYR A 17 -6.33 -6.59 7.14
CA TYR A 17 -4.97 -6.13 6.85
C TYR A 17 -3.98 -7.19 7.32
N THR A 18 -3.03 -7.53 6.46
CA THR A 18 -1.97 -8.51 6.75
C THR A 18 -0.66 -8.04 6.14
N ALA A 19 0.45 -8.63 6.59
CA ALA A 19 1.74 -8.45 5.94
C ALA A 19 1.64 -8.77 4.43
N GLY A 20 2.12 -7.85 3.62
CA GLY A 20 2.22 -8.01 2.17
C GLY A 20 3.55 -8.63 1.76
N SER A 21 4.03 -8.28 0.56
CA SER A 21 5.35 -8.69 0.10
C SER A 21 6.47 -7.95 0.82
N ALA A 22 7.64 -8.58 0.87
CA ALA A 22 8.90 -7.98 1.27
C ALA A 22 9.91 -8.23 0.15
N GLU A 23 10.23 -7.19 -0.61
CA GLU A 23 11.05 -7.29 -1.82
C GLU A 23 12.33 -6.47 -1.65
N ALA A 24 13.46 -6.99 -2.14
CA ALA A 24 14.72 -6.26 -2.07
C ALA A 24 14.63 -4.97 -2.91
N VAL A 25 15.10 -3.85 -2.35
CA VAL A 25 15.10 -2.55 -3.03
C VAL A 25 16.23 -2.43 -4.06
N LYS A 26 17.33 -3.16 -3.86
CA LYS A 26 18.52 -3.14 -4.72
C LYS A 26 18.24 -3.23 -6.23
N PRO A 27 17.38 -4.14 -6.75
CA PRO A 27 17.05 -4.16 -8.18
C PRO A 27 16.20 -2.96 -8.65
N MET A 28 15.59 -2.19 -7.74
CA MET A 28 14.71 -1.07 -8.06
C MET A 28 15.45 0.27 -8.16
N VAL A 29 16.59 0.41 -7.46
CA VAL A 29 17.35 1.66 -7.38
C VAL A 29 18.84 1.36 -7.60
N ASP A 30 19.43 2.03 -8.59
CA ASP A 30 20.86 1.98 -8.86
C ASP A 30 21.53 3.31 -8.47
N VAL A 31 22.62 3.24 -7.72
CA VAL A 31 23.36 4.42 -7.24
C VAL A 31 24.76 4.40 -7.84
N PRO A 32 25.09 5.32 -8.76
CA PRO A 32 26.42 5.40 -9.33
C PRO A 32 27.48 5.63 -8.24
N GLY A 33 28.44 4.70 -8.15
CA GLY A 33 29.49 4.74 -7.12
C GLY A 33 29.03 4.32 -5.72
N GLY A 34 27.87 3.66 -5.61
CA GLY A 34 27.42 3.04 -4.36
C GLY A 34 28.29 1.87 -3.92
N ASP A 35 28.17 1.48 -2.66
CA ASP A 35 28.93 0.37 -2.08
C ASP A 35 28.56 -0.95 -2.79
N GLN A 36 29.59 -1.69 -3.22
CA GLN A 36 29.39 -2.97 -3.91
C GLN A 36 29.07 -4.11 -2.93
N GLN A 37 29.54 -3.98 -1.69
CA GLN A 37 29.31 -4.93 -0.60
C GLN A 37 28.43 -4.26 0.46
N GLU A 38 27.32 -4.92 0.78
CA GLU A 38 26.38 -4.49 1.80
C GLU A 38 26.25 -5.61 2.83
N ASP A 39 26.32 -5.28 4.12
CA ASP A 39 26.18 -6.25 5.23
C ASP A 39 24.73 -6.70 5.46
N GLY A 40 23.78 -6.10 4.75
CA GLY A 40 22.35 -6.39 4.86
C GLY A 40 21.57 -5.95 3.63
N VAL A 41 20.28 -6.28 3.60
CA VAL A 41 19.40 -5.96 2.47
C VAL A 41 18.28 -5.04 2.93
N PHE A 42 18.13 -3.90 2.28
CA PHE A 42 16.94 -3.07 2.44
C PHE A 42 15.75 -3.70 1.72
N MET A 43 14.67 -3.92 2.47
CA MET A 43 13.44 -4.54 1.97
C MET A 43 12.33 -3.50 1.90
N MET A 44 11.66 -3.43 0.75
CA MET A 44 10.38 -2.75 0.59
C MET A 44 9.28 -3.70 1.05
N THR A 45 8.67 -3.37 2.17
CA THR A 45 7.56 -4.15 2.74
C THR A 45 6.23 -3.48 2.42
N THR A 46 5.23 -4.27 2.05
CA THR A 46 3.87 -3.78 1.79
C THR A 46 2.89 -4.30 2.83
N VAL A 47 1.74 -3.63 2.97
CA VAL A 47 0.60 -4.12 3.76
C VAL A 47 -0.52 -4.44 2.79
N ARG A 48 -1.07 -5.66 2.90
CA ARG A 48 -2.13 -6.12 2.02
C ARG A 48 -3.49 -5.91 2.68
N ARG A 49 -4.40 -5.22 1.99
CA ARG A 49 -5.82 -5.11 2.35
C ARG A 49 -6.65 -6.09 1.53
N MET A 50 -7.53 -6.86 2.20
CA MET A 50 -8.46 -7.79 1.55
C MET A 50 -9.87 -7.61 2.07
N ASN A 51 -10.87 -7.72 1.20
CA ASN A 51 -12.27 -7.84 1.64
C ASN A 51 -12.46 -9.22 2.27
N ALA A 52 -13.06 -9.27 3.46
CA ALA A 52 -13.28 -10.51 4.17
C ALA A 52 -14.42 -11.32 3.53
N ASN A 53 -14.23 -12.64 3.45
CA ASN A 53 -15.31 -13.61 3.34
C ASN A 53 -15.33 -14.49 4.61
N LEU A 54 -16.36 -15.31 4.76
CA LEU A 54 -16.52 -16.16 5.96
C LEU A 54 -15.33 -17.10 6.18
N PHE A 55 -14.77 -17.66 5.11
CA PHE A 55 -13.59 -18.51 5.20
C PHE A 55 -12.36 -17.74 5.72
N MET A 56 -12.09 -16.54 5.19
CA MET A 56 -10.95 -15.72 5.57
C MET A 56 -11.02 -15.26 7.02
N LEU A 57 -12.22 -14.95 7.54
CA LEU A 57 -12.39 -14.62 8.96
C LEU A 57 -12.04 -15.81 9.87
N GLY A 58 -12.46 -17.02 9.50
CA GLY A 58 -12.11 -18.23 10.25
C GLY A 58 -10.61 -18.56 10.17
N TRP A 59 -10.00 -18.40 9.00
CA TRP A 59 -8.58 -18.69 8.80
C TRP A 59 -7.66 -17.70 9.52
N ASN A 60 -7.96 -16.39 9.42
CA ASN A 60 -7.12 -15.36 10.03
C ASN A 60 -7.32 -15.22 11.54
N MET A 61 -8.28 -15.92 12.15
CA MET A 61 -8.43 -15.95 13.61
C MET A 61 -7.20 -16.53 14.31
N PHE A 62 -6.39 -17.33 13.60
CA PHE A 62 -5.14 -17.90 14.09
C PHE A 62 -3.89 -17.12 13.64
N ASN A 63 -4.08 -15.96 13.01
CA ASN A 63 -3.01 -15.09 12.53
C ASN A 63 -2.94 -13.85 13.42
N ASP A 64 -1.95 -13.79 14.31
CA ASP A 64 -1.78 -12.68 15.26
C ASP A 64 -1.41 -11.36 14.57
N ASP A 65 -0.88 -11.42 13.34
CA ASP A 65 -0.51 -10.25 12.52
C ASP A 65 -1.68 -9.72 11.67
N ALA A 66 -2.87 -10.32 11.77
CA ALA A 66 -4.05 -9.89 11.04
C ALA A 66 -4.82 -8.82 11.82
N GLU A 67 -4.99 -7.64 11.21
CA GLU A 67 -5.81 -6.56 11.75
C GLU A 67 -7.15 -6.48 11.00
N TYR A 68 -8.23 -6.24 11.74
CA TYR A 68 -9.60 -6.21 11.22
C TYR A 68 -10.20 -4.83 11.34
N SER A 69 -10.85 -4.36 10.29
CA SER A 69 -11.61 -3.11 10.32
C SER A 69 -12.94 -3.27 9.58
N ARG A 70 -13.93 -2.44 9.91
CA ARG A 70 -15.17 -2.40 9.11
C ARG A 70 -14.85 -1.78 7.76
N LYS A 71 -15.49 -2.29 6.71
CA LYS A 71 -15.27 -1.76 5.36
C LYS A 71 -15.63 -0.27 5.28
N GLU A 72 -16.70 0.14 5.96
CA GLU A 72 -17.16 1.53 6.00
C GLU A 72 -16.12 2.46 6.67
N ASP A 73 -15.52 2.02 7.79
CA ASP A 73 -14.47 2.76 8.49
C ASP A 73 -13.19 2.85 7.66
N ALA A 74 -12.80 1.75 7.00
CA ALA A 74 -11.65 1.70 6.12
C ALA A 74 -11.80 2.62 4.89
N LEU A 75 -13.03 2.78 4.39
CA LEU A 75 -13.34 3.69 3.29
C LEU A 75 -13.65 5.11 3.76
N GLN A 76 -13.90 5.34 5.05
CA GLN A 76 -14.26 6.64 5.63
C GLN A 76 -15.39 7.35 4.85
N GLY A 77 -16.43 6.61 4.46
CA GLY A 77 -17.58 7.14 3.72
C GLY A 77 -17.39 7.31 2.20
N ARG A 78 -16.24 6.92 1.65
CA ARG A 78 -15.98 6.91 0.20
C ARG A 78 -16.44 5.62 -0.46
N THR A 79 -16.68 5.66 -1.77
CA THR A 79 -16.74 4.45 -2.59
C THR A 79 -15.34 3.84 -2.75
N GLU A 80 -15.29 2.57 -3.17
CA GLU A 80 -14.00 1.90 -3.43
C GLU A 80 -13.22 2.62 -4.53
N GLU A 81 -13.90 3.10 -5.58
CA GLU A 81 -13.30 3.81 -6.71
C GLU A 81 -12.71 5.17 -6.28
N GLU A 82 -13.44 5.95 -5.50
CA GLU A 82 -12.94 7.20 -4.94
C GLU A 82 -11.73 6.96 -4.04
N TYR A 83 -11.78 5.93 -3.18
CA TYR A 83 -10.65 5.56 -2.34
C TYR A 83 -9.40 5.21 -3.17
N GLN A 84 -9.55 4.38 -4.21
CA GLN A 84 -8.40 4.02 -5.07
C GLN A 84 -7.86 5.25 -5.81
N THR A 85 -8.74 6.12 -6.30
CA THR A 85 -8.34 7.35 -6.99
C THR A 85 -7.52 8.26 -6.07
N GLU A 86 -7.96 8.43 -4.82
CA GLU A 86 -7.22 9.20 -3.82
C GLU A 86 -5.87 8.57 -3.48
N GLN A 87 -5.79 7.24 -3.37
CA GLN A 87 -4.52 6.55 -3.13
C GLN A 87 -3.51 6.79 -4.26
N VAL A 88 -3.97 6.77 -5.52
CA VAL A 88 -3.11 7.10 -6.67
C VAL A 88 -2.67 8.56 -6.61
N PHE A 89 -3.58 9.48 -6.27
CA PHE A 89 -3.24 10.90 -6.09
C PHE A 89 -2.19 11.11 -5.00
N ASN A 90 -2.37 10.49 -3.83
CA ASN A 90 -1.43 10.54 -2.72
C ASN A 90 -0.05 9.94 -3.09
N MET A 91 -0.03 8.87 -3.89
CA MET A 91 1.20 8.28 -4.41
C MET A 91 1.96 9.26 -5.31
N MET A 92 1.27 9.92 -6.25
CA MET A 92 1.88 10.94 -7.12
C MET A 92 2.46 12.10 -6.29
N GLY A 93 1.70 12.62 -5.32
CA GLY A 93 2.20 13.65 -4.42
C GLY A 93 3.42 13.21 -3.61
N SER A 94 3.45 11.97 -3.15
CA SER A 94 4.60 11.40 -2.42
C SER A 94 5.86 11.34 -3.29
N GLN A 95 5.72 10.96 -4.57
CA GLN A 95 6.84 10.94 -5.52
C GLN A 95 7.37 12.35 -5.81
N SER A 96 6.47 13.33 -6.02
CA SER A 96 6.86 14.73 -6.18
C SER A 96 7.59 15.26 -4.95
N ASN A 97 7.08 14.98 -3.75
CA ASN A 97 7.72 15.40 -2.50
C ASN A 97 9.10 14.77 -2.30
N ALA A 98 9.28 13.49 -2.66
CA ALA A 98 10.58 12.83 -2.62
C ALA A 98 11.60 13.51 -3.57
N MET A 99 11.15 13.90 -4.76
CA MET A 99 11.98 14.68 -5.70
C MET A 99 12.35 16.04 -5.13
N LEU A 100 11.39 16.79 -4.56
CA LEU A 100 11.66 18.08 -3.93
C LEU A 100 12.64 17.96 -2.76
N ALA A 101 12.54 16.90 -1.95
CA ALA A 101 13.48 16.63 -0.87
C ALA A 101 14.92 16.45 -1.39
N ALA A 102 15.11 15.76 -2.52
CA ALA A 102 16.42 15.62 -3.16
C ALA A 102 16.96 16.97 -3.66
N TYR A 103 16.13 17.79 -4.31
CA TYR A 103 16.53 19.13 -4.77
C TYR A 103 16.92 20.04 -3.60
N ASN A 104 16.14 20.01 -2.52
CA ASN A 104 16.45 20.75 -1.29
C ASN A 104 17.78 20.30 -0.68
N LYS A 105 18.05 18.99 -0.64
CA LYS A 105 19.32 18.45 -0.13
C LYS A 105 20.53 18.92 -0.96
N LEU A 106 20.35 19.08 -2.27
CA LEU A 106 21.39 19.51 -3.22
C LEU A 106 21.45 21.04 -3.40
N ASN A 107 20.57 21.80 -2.74
CA ASN A 107 20.41 23.25 -2.92
C ASN A 107 20.18 23.67 -4.38
N ILE A 108 19.48 22.83 -5.15
CA ILE A 108 19.13 23.14 -6.54
C ILE A 108 17.84 23.96 -6.55
N PRO A 109 17.83 25.18 -7.13
CA PRO A 109 16.62 25.98 -7.21
C PRO A 109 15.57 25.30 -8.09
N TYR A 110 14.31 25.37 -7.66
CA TYR A 110 13.18 24.83 -8.42
C TYR A 110 11.95 25.74 -8.28
N GLN A 111 10.99 25.56 -9.18
CA GLN A 111 9.69 26.19 -9.12
C GLN A 111 8.62 25.10 -9.13
N ILE A 112 7.65 25.20 -8.22
CA ILE A 112 6.48 24.32 -8.22
C ILE A 112 5.47 24.89 -9.20
N VAL A 113 5.10 24.10 -10.20
CA VAL A 113 4.05 24.43 -11.17
C VAL A 113 2.89 23.49 -10.94
N THR A 114 1.75 24.05 -10.54
CA THR A 114 0.51 23.28 -10.34
C THR A 114 -0.31 23.35 -11.62
N GLU A 115 -0.29 22.28 -12.42
CA GLU A 115 -1.21 22.12 -13.54
C GLU A 115 -2.52 21.53 -13.01
N GLY A 116 -3.44 22.41 -12.63
CA GLY A 116 -4.77 21.99 -12.18
C GLY A 116 -5.58 21.42 -13.34
N ILE A 117 -5.97 20.16 -13.25
CA ILE A 117 -7.07 19.62 -14.05
C ILE A 117 -8.34 19.93 -13.27
N TYR A 118 -9.12 20.91 -13.75
CA TYR A 118 -10.45 21.25 -13.23
C TYR A 118 -11.50 20.28 -13.76
#